data_AF-A0A376Y9P7-F1
#
_entry.id   AF-A0A376Y9P7-F1
#
_cell.length_a   1.000
_cell.length_b   1.000
_cell.length_c   1.000
_cell.angle_alpha   90.00
_cell.angle_beta   90.00
_cell.angle_gamma   90.00
#
_symmetry.space_group_name_H-M   'P 1'
#
loop_
_entity.id
_entity.type
_entity.pdbx_description
1 polymer ?
#
loop_
_entity_poly.entity_id
_entity_poly.type
_entity_poly.pdbx_seq_one_letter_code
_entity_poly.pdbx_strand_id
1 'polypeptide(L)'
;MMVSMARKATVPVITHWDHGRSMEIIHNAWTHGMNSLMRDASAFDFEENIRLTKEAVDFFHPLGIPVEAELGHVGNETVYEEALAGYHYTRS
;
A
#
# COMPACT_ATOMS: atom_id res chain seq x y z
N MET A 1 -3.63 20.30 -2.84
CA MET A 1 -4.88 20.67 -2.14
C MET A 1 -5.07 19.86 -0.84
N MET A 2 -5.13 18.53 -0.89
CA MET A 2 -5.40 17.66 0.27
C MET A 2 -4.48 17.92 1.48
N VAL A 3 -3.16 17.90 1.29
CA VAL A 3 -2.19 18.14 2.38
C VAL A 3 -2.38 19.51 3.04
N SER A 4 -2.71 20.54 2.26
CA SER A 4 -2.99 21.88 2.79
C SER A 4 -4.25 21.92 3.66
N MET A 5 -5.29 21.17 3.27
CA MET A 5 -6.52 21.06 4.05
C MET A 5 -6.32 20.23 5.32
N ALA A 6 -5.60 19.10 5.23
CA ALA A 6 -5.27 18.26 6.38
C ALA A 6 -4.52 19.05 7.46
N ARG A 7 -3.58 19.92 7.07
CA ARG A 7 -2.85 20.80 8.00
C ARG A 7 -3.72 21.85 8.70
N LYS A 8 -4.88 22.19 8.14
CA LYS A 8 -5.83 23.17 8.71
C LYS A 8 -6.95 22.50 9.50
N ALA A 9 -7.04 21.17 9.49
CA ALA A 9 -8.08 20.44 10.22
C ALA A 9 -7.87 20.60 11.73
N THR A 10 -8.98 20.71 12.46
CA THR A 10 -8.99 20.77 13.94
C THR A 10 -9.04 19.40 14.60
N VAL A 11 -9.05 18.34 13.79
CA VAL A 11 -9.01 16.94 14.20
C VAL A 11 -7.78 16.27 13.59
N PRO A 12 -7.28 15.16 14.16
CA PRO A 12 -6.19 14.40 13.55
C PRO A 12 -6.58 13.88 12.16
N VAL A 13 -5.74 14.16 11.16
CA VAL A 13 -5.93 13.73 9.77
C VAL A 13 -4.63 13.17 9.22
N ILE A 14 -4.73 12.07 8.49
CA ILE A 14 -3.65 11.57 7.62
C ILE A 14 -4.02 11.83 6.16
N THR A 15 -3.00 11.92 5.31
CA THR A 15 -3.14 11.87 3.86
C THR A 15 -2.47 10.60 3.38
N HIS A 16 -3.27 9.69 2.86
CA HIS A 16 -2.87 8.35 2.45
C HIS A 16 -2.76 8.28 0.91
N TRP A 17 -1.70 7.64 0.41
CA TRP A 17 -1.60 7.26 -1.00
C TRP A 17 -2.08 5.82 -1.18
N ASP A 18 -3.22 5.69 -1.86
CA ASP A 18 -3.88 4.42 -2.11
C ASP A 18 -3.31 3.72 -3.36
N HIS A 19 -3.19 2.39 -3.32
CA HIS A 19 -2.69 1.52 -4.38
C HIS A 19 -1.38 1.98 -5.08
N GLY A 20 -0.32 2.23 -4.31
CA GLY A 20 1.00 2.55 -4.85
C GLY A 20 1.67 1.36 -5.54
N ARG A 21 1.61 1.32 -6.88
CA ARG A 21 2.09 0.19 -7.72
C ARG A 21 3.61 0.14 -7.94
N SER A 22 4.36 1.17 -7.52
CA SER A 22 5.83 1.16 -7.58
C SER A 22 6.43 1.98 -6.45
N MET A 23 7.72 1.70 -6.16
CA MET A 23 8.51 2.47 -5.18
C MET A 23 8.60 3.95 -5.58
N GLU A 24 8.71 4.24 -6.87
CA GLU A 24 8.72 5.61 -7.40
C GLU A 24 7.42 6.37 -7.10
N ILE A 25 6.26 5.73 -7.28
CA ILE A 25 4.96 6.36 -7.02
C ILE A 25 4.82 6.73 -5.55
N ILE A 26 5.14 5.80 -4.62
CA ILE A 26 5.00 6.07 -3.19
C ILE A 26 6.06 7.05 -2.67
N HIS A 27 7.26 7.05 -3.26
CA HIS A 27 8.23 8.13 -3.05
C HIS A 27 7.69 9.48 -3.46
N ASN A 28 7.11 9.57 -4.66
CA ASN A 28 6.54 10.81 -5.16
C ASN A 28 5.38 11.29 -4.28
N ALA A 29 4.52 10.40 -3.79
CA ALA A 29 3.46 10.74 -2.85
C ALA A 29 4.03 11.33 -1.55
N TRP A 30 5.07 10.69 -0.99
CA TRP A 30 5.76 11.18 0.20
C TRP A 30 6.42 12.56 -0.02
N THR A 31 7.14 12.76 -1.14
CA THR A 31 7.76 14.07 -1.44
C THR A 31 6.73 15.19 -1.62
N HIS A 32 5.50 14.85 -2.01
CA HIS A 32 4.37 15.78 -2.10
C HIS A 32 3.60 15.96 -0.78
N GLY A 33 4.10 15.40 0.32
CA GLY A 33 3.64 15.64 1.68
C GLY A 33 2.59 14.66 2.18
N MET A 34 2.39 13.52 1.51
CA MET A 34 1.62 12.42 2.09
C MET A 34 2.38 11.77 3.25
N ASN A 35 1.63 11.32 4.26
CA ASN A 35 2.17 10.82 5.53
C ASN A 35 1.66 9.42 5.88
N SER A 36 1.06 8.72 4.92
CA SER A 36 0.70 7.31 4.96
C SER A 36 0.70 6.80 3.52
N LEU A 37 1.21 5.60 3.28
CA LEU A 37 1.42 5.06 1.93
C LEU A 37 0.89 3.64 1.87
N MET A 38 0.45 3.19 0.70
CA MET A 38 0.19 1.78 0.41
C MET A 38 1.12 1.29 -0.69
N ARG A 39 1.78 0.14 -0.47
CA ARG A 39 2.49 -0.60 -1.51
C ARG A 39 1.58 -1.72 -2.01
N ASP A 40 0.98 -1.52 -3.18
CA ASP A 40 0.23 -2.55 -3.87
C ASP A 40 1.17 -3.34 -4.78
N ALA A 41 1.57 -4.52 -4.29
CA ALA A 41 2.31 -5.53 -5.03
C ALA A 41 1.46 -6.80 -5.25
N SER A 42 0.12 -6.69 -5.20
CA SER A 42 -0.81 -7.82 -5.34
C SER A 42 -0.74 -8.53 -6.68
N ALA A 43 -0.22 -7.86 -7.71
CA ALA A 43 -0.02 -8.43 -9.05
C ALA A 43 1.20 -9.38 -9.14
N PHE A 44 2.06 -9.41 -8.12
CA PHE A 44 3.23 -10.28 -8.06
C PHE A 44 2.93 -11.55 -7.26
N ASP A 45 3.78 -12.57 -7.39
CA ASP A 45 3.69 -13.73 -6.51
C ASP A 45 3.94 -13.36 -5.04
N PHE A 46 3.60 -14.28 -4.13
CA PHE A 46 3.62 -14.01 -2.70
C PHE A 46 5.01 -13.58 -2.18
N GLU A 47 6.08 -14.25 -2.60
CA GLU A 47 7.44 -13.96 -2.16
C GLU A 47 7.92 -12.60 -2.69
N GLU A 48 7.58 -12.30 -3.94
CA GLU A 48 7.92 -11.01 -4.55
C GLU A 48 7.09 -9.87 -3.94
N ASN A 49 5.83 -10.10 -3.59
CA ASN A 49 5.02 -9.14 -2.84
C ASN A 49 5.66 -8.85 -1.48
N ILE A 50 6.07 -9.87 -0.72
CA ILE A 50 6.81 -9.68 0.54
C ILE A 50 8.05 -8.85 0.31
N ARG A 51 8.88 -9.19 -0.70
CA ARG A 51 10.12 -8.49 -0.99
C ARG A 51 9.90 -7.01 -1.30
N LEU A 52 8.96 -6.70 -2.19
CA LEU A 52 8.65 -5.34 -2.62
C LEU A 52 7.99 -4.51 -1.52
N THR A 53 7.10 -5.12 -0.73
CA THR A 53 6.48 -4.47 0.43
C THR A 53 7.52 -4.20 1.52
N LYS A 54 8.39 -5.17 1.80
CA LYS A 54 9.48 -5.02 2.76
C LYS A 54 10.45 -3.91 2.36
N GLU A 55 10.78 -3.80 1.07
CA GLU A 55 11.61 -2.71 0.55
C GLU A 55 11.01 -1.33 0.88
N ALA A 56 9.70 -1.16 0.65
CA ALA A 56 9.00 0.08 1.00
C ALA A 56 9.00 0.32 2.52
N VAL A 57 8.67 -0.71 3.31
CA VAL A 57 8.66 -0.65 4.78
C VAL A 57 10.03 -0.26 5.35
N ASP A 58 11.10 -0.91 4.91
CA ASP A 58 12.47 -0.66 5.38
C ASP A 58 12.90 0.78 5.08
N PHE A 59 12.43 1.36 3.98
CA PHE A 59 12.72 2.75 3.62
C PHE A 59 11.91 3.77 4.45
N PHE A 60 10.59 3.56 4.57
CA PHE A 60 9.66 4.58 5.10
C PHE A 60 9.45 4.51 6.62
N HIS A 61 9.55 3.33 7.24
CA HIS A 61 9.36 3.20 8.70
C HIS A 61 10.37 4.02 9.52
N PRO A 62 11.67 4.07 9.20
CA PRO A 62 12.62 4.96 9.91
C PRO A 62 12.27 6.45 9.83
N LEU A 63 11.48 6.84 8.82
CA LEU A 63 11.01 8.22 8.62
C LEU A 63 9.68 8.50 9.35
N GLY A 64 9.14 7.52 10.09
CA GLY A 64 7.86 7.62 10.78
C GLY A 64 6.65 7.57 9.84
N ILE A 65 6.81 7.05 8.61
CA ILE A 65 5.74 6.93 7.64
C ILE A 65 5.23 5.47 7.61
N PRO A 66 3.96 5.21 7.98
CA PRO A 66 3.38 3.88 7.90
C PRO A 66 3.15 3.45 6.44
N VAL A 67 3.38 2.16 6.17
CA VAL A 67 3.14 1.53 4.87
C VAL A 67 2.10 0.41 5.02
N GLU A 68 1.01 0.50 4.26
CA GLU A 68 0.00 -0.54 4.08
C GLU A 68 0.38 -1.47 2.92
N ALA A 69 -0.02 -2.74 3.00
CA ALA A 69 0.25 -3.76 2.00
C ALA A 69 -1.04 -4.45 1.55
N GLU A 70 -1.09 -4.92 0.31
CA GLU A 70 -2.21 -5.70 -0.23
C GLU A 70 -1.81 -7.15 -0.45
N LEU A 71 -2.63 -8.08 0.05
CA LEU A 71 -2.49 -9.52 -0.20
C LEU A 71 -3.75 -10.04 -0.92
N GLY A 72 -3.56 -10.69 -2.07
CA GLY A 72 -4.66 -11.07 -2.96
C GLY A 72 -5.11 -9.90 -3.85
N HIS A 73 -6.07 -10.13 -4.75
CA HIS A 73 -6.56 -9.10 -5.67
C HIS A 73 -8.05 -8.88 -5.49
N VAL A 74 -8.45 -7.70 -5.00
CA VAL A 74 -9.86 -7.37 -4.83
C VAL A 74 -10.39 -6.79 -6.14
N GLY A 75 -10.98 -7.64 -7.02
CA GLY A 75 -11.83 -7.14 -8.11
C GLY A 75 -11.61 -7.68 -9.53
N ASN A 76 -10.76 -8.68 -9.77
CA ASN A 76 -10.76 -9.39 -11.06
C ASN A 76 -11.54 -10.70 -10.96
N GLU A 77 -12.48 -10.91 -11.89
CA GLU A 77 -13.12 -12.19 -12.19
C GLU A 77 -12.05 -13.20 -12.60
N THR A 78 -11.42 -13.79 -11.61
CA THR A 78 -10.72 -15.05 -11.81
C THR A 78 -11.78 -16.15 -11.91
N VAL A 79 -11.52 -17.14 -12.75
CA VAL A 79 -12.31 -18.39 -12.76
C VAL A 79 -12.27 -18.91 -11.33
N TYR A 80 -13.40 -18.77 -10.62
CA TYR A 80 -13.48 -18.83 -9.16
C TYR A 80 -12.87 -20.11 -8.58
N GLU A 81 -12.91 -21.21 -9.32
CA GLU A 81 -12.44 -22.53 -8.87
C GLU A 81 -10.91 -22.69 -8.86
N GLU A 82 -10.18 -22.11 -9.81
CA GLU A 82 -8.70 -22.19 -9.83
C GLU A 82 -8.07 -21.21 -8.84
N ALA A 83 -8.69 -20.04 -8.64
CA ALA A 83 -8.23 -19.05 -7.66
C ALA A 83 -8.40 -19.56 -6.21
N LEU A 84 -9.53 -20.18 -5.87
CA LEU A 84 -9.78 -20.70 -4.51
C LEU A 84 -8.74 -21.75 -4.06
N ALA A 85 -8.13 -22.49 -4.99
CA ALA A 85 -7.11 -23.48 -4.66
C ALA A 85 -5.76 -22.83 -4.25
N GLY A 86 -5.50 -21.59 -4.67
CA GLY A 86 -4.28 -20.84 -4.36
C GLY A 86 -4.45 -19.66 -3.39
N TYR A 87 -5.68 -19.31 -3.02
CA TYR A 87 -5.96 -18.19 -2.12
C TYR A 87 -5.62 -18.54 -0.66
N HIS A 88 -4.55 -17.94 -0.15
CA HIS A 88 -4.33 -17.78 1.28
C HIS A 88 -5.02 -16.48 1.73
N TYR A 89 -6.31 -16.56 2.08
CA TYR A 89 -6.96 -15.46 2.80
C TYR A 89 -6.14 -15.10 4.05
N THR A 90 -5.97 -13.81 4.31
CA THR A 90 -5.34 -13.31 5.53
C THR A 90 -6.03 -13.95 6.73
N ARG A 91 -5.35 -14.89 7.39
CA ARG A 91 -5.89 -15.56 8.57
C ARG A 91 -5.80 -14.59 9.75
N SER A 92 -6.95 -14.25 10.31
CA SER A 92 -7.10 -13.55 11.59
C SER A 92 -6.65 -14.40 12.77
#